data_AF-A0A292SGI7-F1
#
_entry.id   AF-A0A292SGI7-F1
#
_cell.length_a   1.000
_cell.length_b   1.000
_cell.length_c   1.000
_cell.angle_alpha   90.00
_cell.angle_beta   90.00
_cell.angle_gamma   90.00
#
_symmetry.space_group_name_H-M   'P 1'
#
loop_
_entity.id
_entity.type
_entity.pdbx_description
1 polymer ?
#
loop_
_entity_poly.entity_id
_entity_poly.type
_entity_poly.pdbx_seq_one_letter_code
_entity_poly.pdbx_strand_id
1 'polypeptide(L)'
;MSGLLESYKKVYENKKIHILLFIIAFVWSLCSTIFDIKIGKPDTFKQNPFDIIFNIFIGGYSLQFLHNAINNINSGVLPPFKDIQGKVFWGMIKLNIIWGLYAGIALFLSVVLYMIAFHTIVLPIIVIACVAFLSVFVYYIFLAYAEKLDSNGLGNISLIFKFVKPAFKQTYIKLILFILFTLAVAVIYILIYTVAGLIGIDKIGYIAEDYYLLDTIMYAFASYFLIVTWFLAFPYSLMNIYNKSIRPVLRKENSNDENA
;
A
#
# COMPACT_ATOMS: atom_id res chain seq x y z
N MET A 1 -2.28 -22.98 2.29
CA MET A 1 -2.32 -21.98 3.39
C MET A 1 -1.53 -20.81 2.83
N SER A 2 -2.17 -19.84 2.16
CA SER A 2 -1.38 -18.82 1.44
C SER A 2 -0.57 -17.98 2.41
N GLY A 3 0.71 -18.32 2.52
CA GLY A 3 1.68 -17.62 3.34
C GLY A 3 2.19 -16.37 2.64
N LEU A 4 2.85 -15.50 3.40
CA LEU A 4 3.61 -14.37 2.86
C LEU A 4 4.64 -14.86 1.81
N LEU A 5 5.25 -16.03 2.04
CA LEU A 5 6.19 -16.64 1.08
C LEU A 5 5.52 -17.02 -0.25
N GLU A 6 4.32 -17.61 -0.21
CA GLU A 6 3.57 -17.98 -1.42
C GLU A 6 3.15 -16.74 -2.20
N SER A 7 2.84 -15.62 -1.53
CA SER A 7 2.53 -14.37 -2.22
C SER A 7 3.74 -13.79 -2.93
N TYR A 8 4.93 -13.80 -2.32
CA TYR A 8 6.16 -13.42 -3.03
C TYR A 8 6.43 -14.34 -4.21
N LYS A 9 6.34 -15.67 -4.04
CA LYS A 9 6.52 -16.62 -5.15
C LYS A 9 5.62 -16.27 -6.32
N LYS A 10 4.32 -16.02 -6.05
CA LYS A 10 3.35 -15.63 -7.08
C LYS A 10 3.73 -14.34 -7.78
N VAL A 11 4.08 -13.29 -7.02
CA VAL A 11 4.49 -12.00 -7.56
C VAL A 11 5.75 -12.13 -8.43
N TYR A 12 6.67 -13.03 -8.10
CA TYR A 12 7.90 -13.29 -8.86
C TYR A 12 7.77 -14.29 -10.02
N GLU A 13 6.59 -14.85 -10.28
CA GLU A 13 6.39 -15.78 -11.41
C GLU A 13 6.69 -15.11 -12.75
N ASN A 14 6.30 -13.85 -12.95
CA ASN A 14 6.64 -13.08 -14.16
C ASN A 14 7.88 -12.22 -13.97
N LYS A 15 9.05 -12.84 -14.11
CA LYS A 15 10.36 -12.19 -13.93
C LYS A 15 10.58 -10.98 -14.83
N LYS A 16 10.02 -10.95 -16.05
CA LYS A 16 10.25 -9.87 -17.02
C LYS A 16 9.66 -8.54 -16.55
N ILE A 17 8.54 -8.58 -15.84
CA ILE A 17 7.86 -7.40 -15.33
C ILE A 17 8.67 -6.71 -14.22
N HIS A 18 9.45 -7.46 -13.44
CA HIS A 18 10.23 -6.90 -12.33
C HIS A 18 11.31 -5.93 -12.79
N ILE A 19 11.91 -6.16 -13.96
CA ILE A 19 12.84 -5.21 -14.58
C ILE A 19 12.13 -3.88 -14.84
N LEU A 20 10.90 -3.93 -15.39
CA LEU A 20 10.12 -2.74 -15.67
C LEU A 20 9.63 -2.05 -14.39
N LEU A 21 9.23 -2.81 -13.36
CA LEU A 21 8.89 -2.26 -12.04
C LEU A 21 10.09 -1.54 -11.40
N PHE A 22 11.30 -2.08 -11.55
CA PHE A 22 12.51 -1.43 -11.08
C PHE A 22 12.83 -0.15 -11.86
N ILE A 23 12.70 -0.17 -13.19
CA ILE A 23 12.86 1.04 -14.03
C ILE A 23 11.84 2.12 -13.61
N ILE A 24 10.59 1.74 -13.40
CA ILE A 24 9.53 2.64 -12.94
C ILE A 24 9.88 3.22 -11.56
N ALA A 25 10.34 2.39 -10.62
CA ALA A 25 10.80 2.85 -9.31
C ALA A 25 12.03 3.78 -9.41
N PHE A 26 12.94 3.54 -10.34
CA PHE A 26 14.11 4.40 -10.55
C PHE A 26 13.73 5.78 -11.10
N VAL A 27 12.97 5.82 -12.19
CA VAL A 27 12.49 7.07 -12.80
C VAL A 27 11.69 7.87 -11.79
N TRP A 28 10.84 7.18 -11.04
CA TRP A 28 10.08 7.75 -9.95
C TRP A 28 10.95 8.44 -8.90
N SER A 29 11.89 7.70 -8.32
CA SER A 29 12.73 8.21 -7.23
C SER A 29 13.51 9.44 -7.69
N LEU A 30 13.99 9.41 -8.94
CA LEU A 30 14.68 10.53 -9.55
C LEU A 30 13.76 11.76 -9.72
N CYS A 31 12.58 11.58 -10.34
CA CYS A 31 11.64 12.69 -10.58
C CYS A 31 11.13 13.31 -9.27
N SER A 32 10.75 12.48 -8.30
CA SER A 32 10.27 12.90 -6.98
C SER A 32 11.37 13.69 -6.25
N THR A 33 12.59 13.15 -6.16
CA THR A 33 13.68 13.84 -5.46
C THR A 33 14.14 15.12 -6.15
N ILE A 34 14.25 15.15 -7.49
CA ILE A 34 14.59 16.39 -8.21
C ILE A 34 13.51 17.47 -8.00
N PHE A 35 12.24 17.09 -7.96
CA PHE A 35 11.16 18.03 -7.69
C PHE A 35 11.30 18.65 -6.29
N ASP A 36 11.55 17.83 -5.27
CA ASP A 36 11.69 18.27 -3.88
C ASP A 36 12.91 19.20 -3.69
N ILE A 37 14.04 18.88 -4.33
CA ILE A 37 15.21 19.77 -4.37
C ILE A 37 14.83 21.12 -4.99
N LYS A 38 14.13 21.11 -6.14
CA LYS A 38 13.78 22.34 -6.87
C LYS A 38 12.85 23.27 -6.08
N ILE A 39 12.00 22.74 -5.22
CA ILE A 39 11.11 23.53 -4.34
C ILE A 39 11.76 23.89 -3.00
N GLY A 40 13.04 23.57 -2.80
CA GLY A 40 13.79 23.85 -1.57
C GLY A 40 13.32 23.03 -0.38
N LYS A 41 12.76 21.83 -0.60
CA LYS A 41 12.27 20.92 0.45
C LYS A 41 12.81 19.49 0.31
N PRO A 42 14.14 19.31 0.12
CA PRO A 42 14.73 17.99 -0.14
C PRO A 42 14.47 16.97 0.99
N ASP A 43 14.31 17.44 2.23
CA ASP A 43 14.13 16.60 3.43
C ASP A 43 12.66 16.41 3.87
N THR A 44 11.69 16.79 3.05
CA THR A 44 10.27 16.60 3.42
C THR A 44 9.79 15.17 3.17
N PHE A 45 8.78 14.74 3.94
CA PHE A 45 8.09 13.48 3.70
C PHE A 45 7.52 13.50 2.27
N LYS A 46 8.17 12.73 1.37
CA LYS A 46 7.85 12.57 -0.05
C LYS A 46 6.34 12.37 -0.29
N GLN A 47 5.64 13.48 -0.48
CA GLN A 47 4.23 13.57 -0.86
C GLN A 47 4.05 14.63 -1.94
N ASN A 48 5.04 14.76 -2.82
CA ASN A 48 4.95 15.68 -3.93
C ASN A 48 3.95 15.17 -4.99
N PRO A 49 3.63 15.97 -6.02
CA PRO A 49 2.68 15.56 -7.05
C PRO A 49 3.09 14.28 -7.79
N PHE A 50 4.40 14.05 -7.99
CA PHE A 50 4.87 12.78 -8.51
C PHE A 50 4.44 11.67 -7.56
N ASP A 51 4.70 11.81 -6.26
CA ASP A 51 4.35 10.85 -5.21
C ASP A 51 2.88 10.38 -5.20
N ILE A 52 1.97 11.30 -5.49
CA ILE A 52 0.55 10.99 -5.59
C ILE A 52 0.26 10.15 -6.85
N ILE A 53 0.91 10.48 -7.97
CA ILE A 53 0.69 9.80 -9.27
C ILE A 53 1.14 8.33 -9.24
N PHE A 54 2.25 7.96 -8.56
CA PHE A 54 2.60 6.52 -8.36
C PHE A 54 1.43 5.89 -7.68
N ASN A 55 1.03 6.47 -6.55
CA ASN A 55 0.29 5.70 -5.58
C ASN A 55 -1.02 5.27 -6.22
N ILE A 56 -1.54 6.11 -7.13
CA ILE A 56 -2.61 5.78 -8.06
C ILE A 56 -2.16 4.75 -9.12
N PHE A 57 -1.04 4.94 -9.80
CA PHE A 57 -0.55 4.04 -10.86
C PHE A 57 -0.24 2.61 -10.37
N ILE A 58 0.64 2.48 -9.37
CA ILE A 58 1.00 1.21 -8.73
C ILE A 58 -0.20 0.63 -7.97
N GLY A 59 -1.02 1.47 -7.32
CA GLY A 59 -2.26 1.04 -6.69
C GLY A 59 -3.23 0.42 -7.70
N GLY A 60 -3.46 1.08 -8.84
CA GLY A 60 -4.27 0.56 -9.93
C GLY A 60 -3.69 -0.73 -10.53
N TYR A 61 -2.37 -0.78 -10.71
CA TYR A 61 -1.68 -1.98 -11.16
C TYR A 61 -1.86 -3.16 -10.18
N SER A 62 -1.74 -2.90 -8.89
CA SER A 62 -2.04 -3.87 -7.83
C SER A 62 -3.49 -4.36 -7.90
N LEU A 63 -4.46 -3.45 -8.05
CA LEU A 63 -5.87 -3.84 -8.18
C LEU A 63 -6.11 -4.73 -9.40
N GLN A 64 -5.49 -4.44 -10.55
CA GLN A 64 -5.59 -5.29 -11.73
C GLN A 64 -4.97 -6.67 -11.49
N PHE A 65 -3.80 -6.72 -10.84
CA PHE A 65 -3.16 -7.98 -10.47
C PHE A 65 -4.06 -8.81 -9.53
N LEU A 66 -4.62 -8.18 -8.50
CA LEU A 66 -5.54 -8.82 -7.56
C LEU A 66 -6.83 -9.28 -8.25
N HIS A 67 -7.39 -8.49 -9.18
CA HIS A 67 -8.54 -8.89 -9.99
C HIS A 67 -8.25 -10.17 -10.77
N ASN A 68 -7.10 -10.22 -11.46
CA ASN A 68 -6.69 -11.39 -12.23
C ASN A 68 -6.45 -12.60 -11.31
N ALA A 69 -5.86 -12.39 -10.13
CA ALA A 69 -5.62 -13.45 -9.15
C ALA A 69 -6.91 -14.03 -8.56
N ILE A 70 -7.86 -13.18 -8.17
CA ILE A 70 -9.14 -13.60 -7.57
C ILE A 70 -9.99 -14.36 -8.61
N ASN A 71 -10.01 -13.88 -9.85
CA ASN A 71 -10.83 -14.44 -10.93
C ASN A 71 -10.08 -15.48 -11.80
N ASN A 72 -8.84 -15.83 -11.42
CA ASN A 72 -7.98 -16.77 -12.13
C ASN A 72 -7.77 -16.46 -13.64
N ILE A 73 -7.71 -15.17 -13.98
CA ILE A 73 -7.45 -14.70 -15.34
C ILE A 73 -5.95 -14.80 -15.60
N ASN A 74 -5.54 -15.37 -16.74
CA ASN A 74 -4.13 -15.54 -17.12
C ASN A 74 -3.28 -16.14 -15.99
N SER A 75 -3.80 -17.17 -15.31
CA SER A 75 -3.18 -17.85 -14.15
C SER A 75 -2.91 -16.96 -12.92
N GLY A 76 -3.50 -15.76 -12.86
CA GLY A 76 -3.35 -14.84 -11.72
C GLY A 76 -1.93 -14.29 -11.56
N VAL A 77 -1.17 -14.24 -12.65
CA VAL A 77 0.20 -13.71 -12.69
C VAL A 77 0.15 -12.19 -12.91
N LEU A 78 1.24 -11.49 -12.54
CA LEU A 78 1.39 -10.06 -12.83
C LEU A 78 1.11 -9.76 -14.32
N PRO A 79 0.14 -8.87 -14.62
CA PRO A 79 -0.23 -8.56 -15.99
C PRO A 79 0.78 -7.63 -16.66
N PRO A 80 0.96 -7.71 -17.98
CA PRO A 80 1.63 -6.66 -18.74
C PRO A 80 0.95 -5.30 -18.52
N PHE A 81 1.71 -4.21 -18.47
CA PHE A 81 1.15 -2.87 -18.25
C PHE A 81 0.12 -2.44 -19.31
N LYS A 82 0.26 -2.94 -20.54
CA LYS A 82 -0.69 -2.70 -21.63
C LYS A 82 -2.07 -3.32 -21.40
N ASP A 83 -2.19 -4.30 -20.51
CA ASP A 83 -3.43 -5.06 -20.27
C ASP A 83 -4.20 -4.51 -19.05
N ILE A 84 -3.76 -3.39 -18.47
CA ILE A 84 -4.42 -2.76 -17.32
C ILE A 84 -5.66 -2.01 -17.78
N GLN A 85 -6.81 -2.31 -17.18
CA GLN A 85 -8.06 -1.62 -17.50
C GLN A 85 -8.09 -0.22 -16.87
N GLY A 86 -8.44 0.81 -17.64
CA GLY A 86 -8.53 2.19 -17.14
C GLY A 86 -9.44 2.36 -15.90
N LYS A 87 -10.46 1.51 -15.76
CA LYS A 87 -11.41 1.53 -14.63
C LYS A 87 -10.73 1.34 -13.28
N VAL A 88 -9.63 0.57 -13.21
CA VAL A 88 -8.94 0.29 -11.94
C VAL A 88 -8.31 1.55 -11.33
N PHE A 89 -7.84 2.48 -12.16
CA PHE A 89 -7.26 3.74 -11.67
C PHE A 89 -8.35 4.65 -11.09
N TRP A 90 -9.51 4.74 -11.75
CA TRP A 90 -10.66 5.48 -11.22
C TRP A 90 -11.17 4.88 -9.90
N GLY A 91 -11.20 3.55 -9.81
CA GLY A 91 -11.50 2.85 -8.56
C GLY A 91 -10.51 3.18 -7.45
N MET A 92 -9.21 3.13 -7.75
CA MET A 92 -8.14 3.47 -6.81
C MET A 92 -8.30 4.89 -6.27
N ILE A 93 -8.54 5.87 -7.15
CA ILE A 93 -8.78 7.27 -6.79
C ILE A 93 -10.00 7.37 -5.87
N LYS A 94 -11.14 6.80 -6.29
CA LYS A 94 -12.41 6.90 -5.55
C LYS A 94 -12.28 6.30 -4.15
N LEU A 95 -11.71 5.10 -4.03
CA LEU A 95 -11.54 4.42 -2.74
C LEU A 95 -10.56 5.18 -1.83
N ASN A 96 -9.43 5.64 -2.36
CA ASN A 96 -8.48 6.43 -1.58
C ASN A 96 -9.09 7.74 -1.07
N ILE A 97 -9.91 8.43 -1.86
CA ILE A 97 -10.59 9.65 -1.41
C ILE A 97 -11.57 9.33 -0.27
N ILE A 98 -12.44 8.33 -0.44
CA ILE A 98 -13.44 7.99 0.58
C ILE A 98 -12.76 7.58 1.89
N TRP A 99 -11.81 6.66 1.84
CA TRP A 99 -11.13 6.18 3.04
C TRP A 99 -10.15 7.21 3.62
N GLY A 100 -9.55 8.04 2.77
CA GLY A 100 -8.76 9.19 3.18
C GLY A 100 -9.58 10.23 3.92
N LEU A 101 -10.82 10.51 3.49
CA LEU A 101 -11.74 11.39 4.21
C LEU A 101 -12.12 10.80 5.57
N TYR A 102 -12.43 9.51 5.67
CA TYR A 102 -12.69 8.87 6.96
C TYR A 102 -11.50 8.94 7.91
N ALA A 103 -10.29 8.68 7.41
CA ALA A 103 -9.07 8.82 8.20
C ALA A 103 -8.84 10.28 8.62
N GLY A 104 -9.02 11.23 7.71
CA GLY A 104 -8.87 12.66 7.98
C GLY A 104 -9.84 13.17 9.04
N ILE A 105 -11.12 12.77 8.97
CA ILE A 105 -12.13 13.10 9.98
C ILE A 105 -11.75 12.51 11.35
N ALA A 106 -11.32 11.25 11.39
CA ALA A 106 -10.92 10.59 12.64
C ALA A 106 -9.69 11.27 13.27
N LEU A 107 -8.70 11.66 12.47
CA LEU A 107 -7.51 12.38 12.95
C LEU A 107 -7.85 13.81 13.38
N PHE A 108 -8.72 14.50 12.65
CA PHE A 108 -9.23 15.81 13.06
C PHE A 108 -9.96 15.73 14.39
N LEU A 109 -10.78 14.70 14.60
CA LEU A 109 -11.42 14.43 15.89
C LEU A 109 -10.39 14.26 17.01
N SER A 110 -9.28 13.55 16.78
CA SER A 110 -8.19 13.44 17.77
C SER A 110 -7.64 14.81 18.18
N VAL A 111 -7.45 15.73 17.23
CA VAL A 111 -6.96 17.10 17.49
C VAL A 111 -7.99 17.90 18.27
N VAL A 112 -9.26 17.85 17.89
CA VAL A 112 -10.35 18.54 18.59
C VAL A 112 -10.48 18.05 20.03
N LEU A 113 -10.41 16.73 20.25
CA LEU A 113 -10.45 16.13 21.58
C LEU A 113 -9.28 16.58 22.47
N TYR A 114 -8.09 16.74 21.90
CA TYR A 114 -6.96 17.31 22.61
C TYR A 114 -7.22 18.77 23.04
N MET A 115 -7.76 19.59 22.12
CA MET A 115 -7.96 21.02 22.33
C MET A 115 -9.14 21.34 23.28
N ILE A 116 -10.25 20.61 23.20
CA ILE A 116 -11.50 20.96 23.89
C ILE A 116 -11.68 20.19 25.19
N ALA A 117 -11.39 18.89 25.18
CA ALA A 117 -12.00 18.02 26.18
C ALA A 117 -11.15 17.84 27.43
N PHE A 118 -9.81 17.79 27.35
CA PHE A 118 -9.02 17.40 28.54
C PHE A 118 -7.57 17.89 28.63
N HIS A 119 -6.94 18.50 27.60
CA HIS A 119 -5.46 18.63 27.50
C HIS A 119 -4.69 17.31 27.77
N THR A 120 -5.41 16.20 27.91
CA THR A 120 -4.88 14.89 28.23
C THR A 120 -4.58 14.18 26.92
N ILE A 121 -3.30 13.91 26.70
CA ILE A 121 -2.78 13.28 25.48
C ILE A 121 -3.31 11.85 25.29
N VAL A 122 -3.81 11.21 26.35
CA VAL A 122 -4.31 9.83 26.35
C VAL A 122 -5.43 9.61 25.33
N LEU A 123 -6.43 10.49 25.27
CA LEU A 123 -7.59 10.29 24.39
C LEU A 123 -7.24 10.39 22.89
N PRO A 124 -6.46 11.40 22.44
CA PRO A 124 -5.91 11.43 21.09
C PRO A 124 -5.09 10.18 20.73
N ILE A 125 -4.26 9.68 21.66
CA ILE A 125 -3.48 8.45 21.43
C ILE A 125 -4.41 7.26 21.17
N ILE A 126 -5.48 7.11 21.96
CA ILE A 126 -6.45 6.02 21.78
C ILE A 126 -7.09 6.09 20.40
N VAL A 127 -7.50 7.27 19.95
CA VAL A 127 -8.12 7.44 18.62
C VAL A 127 -7.12 7.09 17.51
N ILE A 128 -5.87 7.57 17.59
CA ILE A 128 -4.83 7.23 16.62
C ILE A 128 -4.56 5.72 16.60
N ALA A 129 -4.47 5.08 17.76
CA ALA A 129 -4.29 3.63 17.86
C ALA A 129 -5.47 2.87 17.23
N CYS A 130 -6.70 3.32 17.44
CA CYS A 130 -7.89 2.76 16.79
C CYS A 130 -7.85 2.91 15.27
N VAL A 131 -7.46 4.08 14.74
CA VAL A 131 -7.32 4.29 13.29
C VAL A 131 -6.26 3.36 12.71
N ALA A 132 -5.08 3.28 13.34
CA ALA A 132 -4.00 2.39 12.93
C ALA A 132 -4.44 0.93 12.94
N PHE A 133 -5.17 0.51 13.99
CA PHE A 133 -5.75 -0.82 14.10
C PHE A 133 -6.72 -1.11 12.94
N LEU A 134 -7.68 -0.23 12.69
CA LEU A 134 -8.72 -0.46 11.68
C LEU A 134 -8.20 -0.37 10.24
N SER A 135 -7.09 0.34 10.01
CA SER A 135 -6.53 0.60 8.67
C SER A 135 -6.25 -0.67 7.86
N VAL A 136 -5.79 -1.76 8.49
CA VAL A 136 -5.46 -3.00 7.79
C VAL A 136 -6.70 -3.65 7.15
N PHE A 137 -7.89 -3.41 7.69
CA PHE A 137 -9.13 -3.98 7.16
C PHE A 137 -9.61 -3.25 5.90
N VAL A 138 -9.10 -2.04 5.61
CA VAL A 138 -9.36 -1.34 4.35
C VAL A 138 -8.82 -2.15 3.15
N TYR A 139 -7.76 -2.95 3.32
CA TYR A 139 -7.28 -3.85 2.27
C TYR A 139 -8.35 -4.84 1.81
N TYR A 140 -9.27 -5.25 2.68
CA TYR A 140 -10.39 -6.12 2.26
C TYR A 140 -11.40 -5.41 1.37
N ILE A 141 -11.49 -4.09 1.45
CA ILE A 141 -12.33 -3.26 0.58
C ILE A 141 -11.69 -3.13 -0.78
N PHE A 142 -10.37 -2.94 -0.84
CA PHE A 142 -9.61 -2.99 -2.09
C PHE A 142 -9.70 -4.37 -2.75
N LEU A 143 -9.66 -5.45 -1.99
CA LEU A 143 -9.87 -6.81 -2.51
C LEU A 143 -11.31 -7.03 -3.02
N ALA A 144 -12.31 -6.52 -2.31
CA ALA A 144 -13.71 -6.57 -2.75
C ALA A 144 -13.93 -5.78 -4.04
N TYR A 145 -13.32 -4.60 -4.15
CA TYR A 145 -13.30 -3.84 -5.39
C TYR A 145 -12.59 -4.63 -6.49
N ALA A 146 -11.41 -5.20 -6.22
CA ALA A 146 -10.66 -5.96 -7.20
C ALA A 146 -11.45 -7.18 -7.72
N GLU A 147 -12.30 -7.83 -6.92
CA GLU A 147 -13.12 -8.96 -7.39
C GLU A 147 -14.07 -8.55 -8.54
N LYS A 148 -14.82 -7.45 -8.37
CA LYS A 148 -15.92 -7.05 -9.28
C LYS A 148 -15.63 -5.80 -10.13
N LEU A 149 -14.53 -5.11 -9.85
CA LEU A 149 -14.22 -3.76 -10.35
C LEU A 149 -15.39 -2.80 -10.16
N ASP A 150 -16.08 -2.92 -9.03
CA ASP A 150 -17.23 -2.10 -8.65
C ASP A 150 -17.03 -1.54 -7.23
N SER A 151 -17.42 -0.28 -7.06
CA SER A 151 -17.29 0.49 -5.83
C SER A 151 -18.60 0.63 -5.05
N ASN A 152 -19.70 0.11 -5.58
CA ASN A 152 -21.02 0.20 -4.94
C ASN A 152 -21.01 -0.48 -3.56
N GLY A 153 -21.54 0.21 -2.55
CA GLY A 153 -21.56 -0.25 -1.15
C GLY A 153 -20.20 -0.23 -0.43
N LEU A 154 -19.07 -0.15 -1.15
CA LEU A 154 -17.72 -0.23 -0.59
C LEU A 154 -17.25 1.04 0.15
N GLY A 155 -18.06 2.11 0.14
CA GLY A 155 -17.82 3.31 0.93
C GLY A 155 -18.38 3.25 2.35
N ASN A 156 -19.10 2.19 2.73
CA ASN A 156 -19.74 2.13 4.04
C ASN A 156 -18.72 1.82 5.16
N ILE A 157 -18.51 2.78 6.08
CA ILE A 157 -17.59 2.63 7.21
C ILE A 157 -17.91 1.43 8.11
N SER A 158 -19.18 1.02 8.22
CA SER A 158 -19.59 -0.13 9.04
C SER A 158 -19.00 -1.45 8.55
N LEU A 159 -18.63 -1.55 7.27
CA LEU A 159 -18.02 -2.75 6.68
C LEU A 159 -16.71 -3.11 7.39
N ILE A 160 -15.88 -2.13 7.73
CA ILE A 160 -14.62 -2.37 8.45
C ILE A 160 -14.88 -3.14 9.74
N PHE A 161 -15.83 -2.67 10.56
CA PHE A 161 -16.16 -3.31 11.83
C PHE A 161 -16.71 -4.73 11.66
N LYS A 162 -17.46 -4.98 10.57
CA LYS A 162 -17.94 -6.31 10.22
C LYS A 162 -16.79 -7.25 9.81
N PHE A 163 -15.72 -6.74 9.21
CA PHE A 163 -14.54 -7.53 8.82
C PHE A 163 -13.62 -7.88 9.99
N VAL A 164 -13.62 -7.08 11.06
CA VAL A 164 -12.78 -7.34 12.25
C VAL A 164 -13.04 -8.73 12.80
N LYS A 165 -14.29 -9.03 13.20
CA LYS A 165 -14.63 -10.30 13.86
C LYS A 165 -14.18 -11.56 13.10
N PRO A 166 -14.47 -11.73 11.80
CA PRO A 166 -14.14 -12.96 11.08
C PRO A 166 -12.67 -13.05 10.60
N ALA A 167 -11.94 -11.94 10.47
CA ALA A 167 -10.60 -11.93 9.88
C ALA A 167 -9.48 -11.53 10.83
N PHE A 168 -9.78 -10.99 12.02
CA PHE A 168 -8.82 -10.41 12.96
C PHE A 168 -7.55 -11.25 13.15
N LYS A 169 -7.67 -12.45 13.72
CA LYS A 169 -6.52 -13.28 14.11
C LYS A 169 -5.57 -13.55 12.94
N GLN A 170 -6.11 -13.94 11.78
CA GLN A 170 -5.28 -14.30 10.63
C GLN A 170 -4.67 -13.06 9.96
N THR A 171 -5.39 -11.93 9.95
CA THR A 171 -4.91 -10.66 9.38
C THR A 171 -3.71 -10.14 10.16
N TYR A 172 -3.80 -10.09 11.49
CA TYR A 172 -2.71 -9.57 12.32
C TYR A 172 -1.48 -10.48 12.34
N ILE A 173 -1.65 -11.80 12.28
CA ILE A 173 -0.49 -12.71 12.12
C ILE A 173 0.27 -12.37 10.84
N LYS A 174 -0.44 -12.16 9.72
CA LYS A 174 0.19 -11.78 8.45
C LYS A 174 0.80 -10.38 8.50
N LEU A 175 0.13 -9.43 9.15
CA LEU A 175 0.64 -8.07 9.33
C LEU A 175 1.93 -8.06 10.16
N ILE A 176 2.00 -8.79 11.27
CA ILE A 176 3.19 -8.88 12.12
C ILE A 176 4.35 -9.52 11.34
N LEU A 177 4.10 -10.63 10.64
CA LEU A 177 5.12 -11.26 9.80
C LEU A 177 5.63 -10.32 8.71
N PHE A 178 4.73 -9.55 8.11
CA PHE A 178 5.06 -8.53 7.11
C PHE A 178 5.91 -7.40 7.68
N ILE A 179 5.55 -6.87 8.87
CA ILE A 179 6.31 -5.82 9.55
C ILE A 179 7.71 -6.32 9.91
N LEU A 180 7.83 -7.53 10.47
CA LEU A 180 9.12 -8.13 10.82
C LEU A 180 10.00 -8.33 9.58
N PHE A 181 9.44 -8.82 8.48
CA PHE A 181 10.16 -8.95 7.21
C PHE A 181 10.63 -7.60 6.67
N THR A 182 9.75 -6.60 6.68
CA THR A 182 10.07 -5.23 6.23
C THR A 182 11.18 -4.62 7.09
N LEU A 183 11.13 -4.81 8.42
CA LEU A 183 12.13 -4.32 9.35
C LEU A 183 13.49 -4.99 9.13
N ALA A 184 13.52 -6.30 8.89
CA ALA A 184 14.76 -7.01 8.57
C ALA A 184 15.42 -6.47 7.28
N VAL A 185 14.62 -6.23 6.23
CA VAL A 185 15.12 -5.63 4.98
C VAL A 185 15.59 -4.19 5.19
N ALA A 186 14.86 -3.39 5.98
CA ALA A 186 15.24 -2.02 6.32
C ALA A 186 16.59 -1.96 7.04
N VAL A 187 16.85 -2.88 7.99
CA VAL A 187 18.15 -2.98 8.67
C VAL A 187 19.27 -3.27 7.66
N ILE A 188 19.08 -4.22 6.75
CA ILE A 188 20.07 -4.52 5.71
C ILE A 188 20.31 -3.31 4.80
N TYR A 189 19.25 -2.63 4.39
CA TYR A 189 19.31 -1.42 3.57
C TYR A 189 20.14 -0.31 4.24
N ILE A 190 19.89 -0.04 5.53
CA ILE A 190 20.62 0.98 6.31
C ILE A 190 22.09 0.58 6.46
N LEU A 191 22.39 -0.71 6.68
CA LEU A 191 23.76 -1.20 6.78
C LEU A 191 24.53 -0.99 5.47
N ILE A 192 23.93 -1.33 4.32
CA ILE A 192 24.55 -1.11 3.00
C ILE A 192 24.85 0.37 2.79
N TYR A 193 23.89 1.26 3.10
CA TYR A 193 24.05 2.70 2.93
C TYR A 193 25.14 3.26 3.86
N THR A 194 25.17 2.82 5.12
CA THR A 194 26.20 3.23 6.08
C THR A 194 27.60 2.81 5.62
N VAL A 195 27.76 1.58 5.14
CA VAL A 195 29.04 1.09 4.60
C VAL A 195 29.45 1.88 3.37
N ALA A 196 28.51 2.20 2.48
CA ALA A 196 28.78 3.03 1.32
C ALA A 196 29.31 4.43 1.70
N GLY A 197 28.71 5.05 2.72
CA GLY A 197 29.19 6.33 3.28
C GLY A 197 30.58 6.25 3.91
N LEU A 198 30.88 5.15 4.61
CA LEU A 198 32.21 4.93 5.21
C LEU A 198 33.32 4.76 4.18
N ILE A 199 33.02 4.20 3.00
CA ILE A 199 33.98 3.99 1.92
C ILE A 199 34.01 5.20 0.95
N GLY A 200 33.08 6.15 1.11
CA GLY A 200 32.99 7.37 0.29
C GLY A 200 32.41 7.16 -1.11
N ILE A 201 31.78 5.99 -1.37
CA ILE A 201 31.13 5.69 -2.65
C ILE A 201 29.72 6.30 -2.77
N ASP A 202 29.17 6.78 -1.65
CA ASP A 202 27.92 7.54 -1.57
C ASP A 202 27.99 8.85 -2.35
N LYS A 203 29.17 9.46 -2.46
CA LYS A 203 29.39 10.72 -3.17
C LYS A 203 29.69 10.57 -4.68
N ILE A 204 29.46 9.39 -5.25
CA ILE A 204 29.72 9.14 -6.67
C ILE A 204 28.55 9.63 -7.53
N GLY A 205 28.87 10.34 -8.61
CA GLY A 205 27.89 10.76 -9.62
C GLY A 205 26.97 11.86 -9.10
N TYR A 206 27.55 13.02 -8.82
CA TYR A 206 26.82 14.23 -8.42
C TYR A 206 25.65 14.53 -9.36
N ILE A 207 24.48 14.81 -8.80
CA ILE A 207 23.27 15.20 -9.55
C ILE A 207 22.88 16.64 -9.18
N ALA A 208 22.60 16.91 -7.91
CA ALA A 208 22.19 18.23 -7.42
C ALA A 208 22.38 18.33 -5.91
N GLU A 209 22.88 19.48 -5.41
CA GLU A 209 23.14 19.68 -3.96
C GLU A 209 23.92 18.49 -3.34
N ASP A 210 23.44 17.91 -2.24
CA ASP A 210 24.02 16.71 -1.61
C ASP A 210 23.40 15.39 -2.15
N TYR A 211 22.78 15.42 -3.34
CA TYR A 211 22.16 14.26 -3.97
C TYR A 211 23.03 13.66 -5.07
N TYR A 212 23.33 12.37 -4.90
CA TYR A 212 24.24 11.60 -5.75
C TYR A 212 23.54 10.42 -6.42
N LEU A 213 24.22 9.80 -7.39
CA LEU A 213 23.72 8.66 -8.13
C LEU A 213 23.41 7.47 -7.22
N LEU A 214 24.22 7.24 -6.17
CA LEU A 214 23.98 6.15 -5.23
C LEU A 214 22.65 6.34 -4.49
N ASP A 215 22.31 7.58 -4.10
CA ASP A 215 21.06 7.90 -3.42
C ASP A 215 19.86 7.58 -4.31
N THR A 216 19.97 7.88 -5.61
CA THR A 216 18.94 7.52 -6.60
C THR A 216 18.75 6.01 -6.68
N ILE A 217 19.85 5.25 -6.78
CA ILE A 217 19.80 3.78 -6.85
C ILE A 217 19.19 3.21 -5.57
N MET A 218 19.60 3.71 -4.41
CA MET A 218 19.12 3.25 -3.12
C MET A 218 17.63 3.57 -2.92
N TYR A 219 17.19 4.78 -3.27
CA TYR A 219 15.76 5.11 -3.29
C TYR A 219 14.98 4.25 -4.29
N ALA A 220 15.53 3.95 -5.46
CA ALA A 220 14.89 3.06 -6.43
C ALA A 220 14.71 1.65 -5.86
N PHE A 221 15.70 1.11 -5.15
CA PHE A 221 15.60 -0.17 -4.45
C PHE A 221 14.53 -0.15 -3.36
N ALA A 222 14.50 0.90 -2.53
CA ALA A 222 13.49 1.05 -1.49
C ALA A 222 12.08 1.15 -2.10
N SER A 223 11.91 1.95 -3.15
CA SER A 223 10.65 2.10 -3.88
C SER A 223 10.22 0.79 -4.55
N TYR A 224 11.12 0.09 -5.22
CA TYR A 224 10.84 -1.22 -5.82
C TYR A 224 10.43 -2.24 -4.75
N PHE A 225 11.15 -2.29 -3.63
CA PHE A 225 10.80 -3.16 -2.51
C PHE A 225 9.41 -2.84 -1.99
N LEU A 226 9.06 -1.56 -1.84
CA LEU A 226 7.74 -1.12 -1.41
C LEU A 226 6.66 -1.54 -2.41
N ILE A 227 6.87 -1.42 -3.72
CA ILE A 227 5.93 -1.92 -4.74
C ILE A 227 5.70 -3.44 -4.58
N VAL A 228 6.78 -4.23 -4.56
CA VAL A 228 6.67 -5.69 -4.50
C VAL A 228 6.03 -6.15 -3.20
N THR A 229 6.44 -5.55 -2.08
CA THR A 229 6.06 -5.99 -0.74
C THR A 229 4.70 -5.45 -0.33
N TRP A 230 4.51 -4.12 -0.39
CA TRP A 230 3.31 -3.45 0.13
C TRP A 230 2.16 -3.46 -0.87
N PHE A 231 2.42 -3.20 -2.15
CA PHE A 231 1.35 -3.12 -3.14
C PHE A 231 0.97 -4.48 -3.70
N LEU A 232 1.90 -5.43 -3.84
CA LEU A 232 1.63 -6.69 -4.51
C LEU A 232 1.52 -7.87 -3.53
N ALA A 233 2.61 -8.19 -2.82
CA ALA A 233 2.70 -9.42 -2.03
C ALA A 233 1.81 -9.40 -0.79
N PHE A 234 1.72 -8.28 -0.07
CA PHE A 234 0.90 -8.19 1.14
C PHE A 234 -0.61 -8.29 0.85
N PRO A 235 -1.20 -7.51 -0.08
CA PRO A 235 -2.62 -7.62 -0.42
C PRO A 235 -2.97 -9.01 -0.97
N TYR A 236 -2.10 -9.59 -1.80
CA TYR A 236 -2.28 -10.96 -2.28
C TYR A 236 -2.28 -11.97 -1.14
N SER A 237 -1.42 -11.79 -0.13
CA SER A 237 -1.40 -12.66 1.04
C SER A 237 -2.76 -12.66 1.75
N LEU A 238 -3.50 -11.55 1.76
CA LEU A 238 -4.81 -11.45 2.41
C LEU A 238 -5.94 -12.14 1.61
N MET A 239 -5.74 -12.44 0.32
CA MET A 239 -6.76 -12.98 -0.58
C MET A 239 -7.42 -14.28 -0.08
N ASN A 240 -6.65 -15.20 0.53
CA ASN A 240 -7.24 -16.43 1.08
C ASN A 240 -8.14 -16.16 2.29
N ILE A 241 -7.80 -15.16 3.12
CA ILE A 241 -8.66 -14.72 4.23
C ILE A 241 -9.90 -14.04 3.65
N TYR A 242 -9.72 -13.19 2.65
CA TYR A 242 -10.82 -12.54 1.93
C TYR A 242 -11.83 -13.57 1.41
N ASN A 243 -11.37 -14.56 0.64
CA ASN A 243 -12.23 -15.57 0.03
C ASN A 243 -12.99 -16.42 1.06
N LYS A 244 -12.36 -16.75 2.19
CA LYS A 244 -12.94 -17.64 3.21
C LYS A 244 -13.82 -16.92 4.23
N SER A 245 -13.43 -15.71 4.63
CA SER A 245 -13.99 -15.03 5.80
C SER A 245 -14.74 -13.74 5.46
N ILE A 246 -14.31 -12.99 4.44
CA ILE A 246 -14.88 -11.68 4.13
C ILE A 246 -15.92 -11.75 3.02
N ARG A 247 -15.60 -12.44 1.93
CA ARG A 247 -16.50 -12.60 0.77
C ARG A 247 -17.89 -13.14 1.15
N PRO A 248 -18.05 -14.09 2.10
CA PRO A 248 -19.38 -14.52 2.54
C PRO A 248 -20.17 -13.43 3.28
N VAL A 249 -19.50 -12.54 4.02
CA VAL A 249 -20.15 -11.43 4.74
C VAL A 249 -20.69 -10.42 3.74
N LEU A 250 -19.90 -10.07 2.72
CA LEU A 250 -20.31 -9.17 1.64
C LEU A 250 -21.49 -9.71 0.82
N ARG A 251 -21.56 -11.04 0.61
CA ARG A 251 -22.68 -11.66 -0.11
C ARG A 251 -24.00 -11.59 0.67
N LYS A 252 -23.93 -11.76 2.00
CA LYS A 252 -25.11 -11.67 2.87
C LYS A 252 -25.70 -10.25 2.93
N GLU A 253 -24.86 -9.22 2.84
CA GLU A 253 -25.31 -7.83 2.77
C GLU A 253 -26.12 -7.57 1.49
N ASN A 254 -25.56 -7.93 0.34
CA ASN A 254 -26.24 -7.72 -0.95
C ASN A 254 -27.59 -8.44 -1.01
N SER A 255 -27.69 -9.65 -0.45
CA SER A 255 -28.97 -10.38 -0.39
C SER A 255 -29.98 -9.76 0.57
N ASN A 256 -29.54 -9.05 1.61
CA ASN A 256 -30.45 -8.38 2.54
C ASN A 256 -30.93 -7.03 1.97
N ASP A 257 -30.07 -6.33 1.23
CA ASP A 257 -30.42 -5.08 0.55
C ASP A 257 -31.34 -5.31 -0.67
N GLU A 258 -31.31 -6.49 -1.31
CA GLU A 258 -32.26 -6.87 -2.38
C GLU A 258 -33.66 -7.26 -1.86
N ASN A 259 -33.81 -7.45 -0.53
CA ASN A 259 -35.06 -7.85 0.12
C ASN A 259 -35.68 -6.74 0.99
N ALA A 260 -35.22 -5.50 0.84
CA ALA A 260 -35.73 -4.31 1.54
C ALA A 260 -36.26 -3.29 0.52
#